data_AF-A0AAE4EVJ5-F1
#
_entry.id   AF-A0AAE4EVJ5-F1
#
_cell.length_a   1.000
_cell.length_b   1.000
_cell.length_c   1.000
_cell.angle_alpha   90.00
_cell.angle_beta   90.00
_cell.angle_gamma   90.00
#
_symmetry.space_group_name_H-M   'P 1'
#
loop_
_entity.id
_entity.type
_entity.pdbx_description
1 polymer ?
#
loop_
_entity_poly.entity_id
_entity_poly.type
_entity_poly.pdbx_seq_one_letter_code
_entity_poly.pdbx_strand_id
1 'polypeptide(L)' 'MSAEADQQTHTTLWVSKDLAGRLEEMKPYDSLTWDEWLAELADIYEENQR' A
#
# COMPACT_ATOMS: atom_id res chain seq x y z
N MET A 1 18.17 -28.15 9.30
CA MET A 1 18.06 -26.79 9.85
C MET A 1 17.24 -26.00 8.85
N SER A 2 16.08 -25.53 9.27
CA SER A 2 15.04 -24.97 8.40
C SER A 2 15.54 -23.71 7.72
N ALA A 3 15.36 -23.61 6.41
CA ALA A 3 15.48 -22.35 5.70
C ALA A 3 14.43 -21.41 6.30
N GLU A 4 14.88 -20.47 7.10
CA GLU A 4 14.09 -19.33 7.53
C GLU A 4 13.73 -18.58 6.26
N ALA A 5 12.50 -18.80 5.79
CA ALA A 5 11.90 -18.00 4.74
C ALA A 5 11.79 -16.60 5.35
N ASP A 6 12.74 -15.74 4.99
CA ASP A 6 12.66 -14.30 5.14
C ASP A 6 11.23 -13.90 4.72
N GLN A 7 10.38 -13.65 5.70
CA GLN A 7 8.97 -13.33 5.47
C GLN A 7 8.99 -12.09 4.60
N GLN A 8 8.55 -12.22 3.34
CA GLN A 8 8.33 -11.06 2.49
C GLN A 8 7.35 -10.15 3.22
N THR A 9 7.86 -9.09 3.86
CA THR A 9 7.09 -8.11 4.64
C THR A 9 6.17 -7.27 3.76
N HIS A 10 6.31 -7.41 2.44
CA HIS A 10 5.58 -6.68 1.41
C HIS A 10 4.94 -7.67 0.44
N THR A 11 3.73 -7.36 0.00
CA THR A 11 2.99 -8.13 -1.03
C THR A 11 2.62 -7.22 -2.18
N THR A 12 2.53 -7.77 -3.39
CA THR A 12 2.15 -7.00 -4.58
C THR A 12 0.65 -7.01 -4.77
N LEU A 13 0.04 -5.81 -4.82
CA LEU A 13 -1.37 -5.64 -5.14
C LEU A 13 -1.57 -5.46 -6.65
N TRP A 14 -2.45 -6.26 -7.22
CA TRP A 14 -2.89 -6.09 -8.60
C TRP A 14 -4.17 -5.27 -8.64
N VAL A 15 -4.08 -4.08 -9.22
CA VAL A 15 -5.20 -3.15 -9.36
C VAL A 15 -5.46 -2.79 -10.82
N SER A 16 -6.67 -2.32 -11.11
CA SER A 16 -7.01 -1.79 -12.44
C SER A 16 -6.24 -0.50 -12.70
N LYS A 17 -5.87 -0.23 -13.96
CA LYS A 17 -5.13 1.00 -14.34
C LYS A 17 -5.87 2.28 -13.94
N ASP A 18 -7.20 2.29 -14.06
CA ASP A 18 -8.05 3.40 -13.61
C ASP A 18 -7.88 3.67 -12.09
N LEU A 19 -7.97 2.62 -11.28
CA LEU A 19 -7.82 2.71 -9.83
C LEU A 19 -6.41 3.17 -9.45
N ALA A 20 -5.37 2.67 -10.11
CA ALA A 20 -3.99 3.12 -9.88
C ALA A 20 -3.83 4.62 -10.18
N GLY A 21 -4.41 5.12 -11.28
CA GLY A 21 -4.38 6.55 -11.61
C GLY A 21 -5.06 7.40 -10.53
N ARG A 22 -6.26 6.99 -10.11
CA ARG A 22 -6.99 7.69 -9.05
C ARG A 22 -6.25 7.69 -7.71
N LEU A 23 -5.61 6.58 -7.37
CA LEU A 23 -4.81 6.48 -6.14
C LEU A 23 -3.56 7.38 -6.21
N GLU A 24 -2.96 7.54 -7.39
CA GLU A 24 -1.83 8.46 -7.58
C GLU A 24 -2.25 9.92 -7.40
N GLU A 25 -3.40 10.32 -7.96
CA GLU A 25 -3.95 11.68 -7.80
C GLU A 25 -4.35 12.00 -6.36
N MET A 26 -4.60 10.98 -5.53
CA MET A 26 -4.94 11.15 -4.12
C MET A 26 -3.70 11.27 -3.21
N LYS A 27 -2.48 11.05 -3.74
CA LYS A 27 -1.27 11.19 -2.92
C LYS A 27 -1.15 12.63 -2.44
N PRO A 28 -0.86 12.84 -1.14
CA PRO A 28 -0.71 14.19 -0.59
C PRO A 28 0.55 14.89 -1.13
N TYR A 29 1.58 14.13 -1.50
CA TYR A 29 2.85 14.63 -2.02
C TYR A 29 3.38 13.70 -3.11
N ASP A 30 3.97 14.27 -4.17
CA ASP A 30 4.55 13.53 -5.29
C ASP A 30 5.79 12.70 -4.87
N SER A 31 6.47 13.14 -3.80
CA SER A 31 7.62 12.43 -3.23
C SER A 31 7.26 11.16 -2.45
N LEU A 32 5.97 10.91 -2.18
CA LEU A 32 5.53 9.77 -1.39
C LEU A 32 5.56 8.49 -2.22
N THR A 33 6.25 7.47 -1.71
CA THR A 33 6.30 6.18 -2.40
C THR A 33 4.93 5.49 -2.37
N TRP A 34 4.73 4.54 -3.29
CA TRP A 34 3.51 3.75 -3.32
C TRP A 34 3.30 2.93 -2.05
N ASP A 35 4.38 2.38 -1.48
CA ASP A 35 4.31 1.58 -0.26
C ASP A 35 3.88 2.43 0.95
N GLU A 36 4.46 3.62 1.12
CA GLU A 36 4.08 4.56 2.18
C GLU A 36 2.63 5.02 2.02
N TRP A 37 2.23 5.35 0.79
CA TRP A 37 0.86 5.79 0.51
C TRP A 37 -0.18 4.71 0.81
N LEU A 38 0.08 3.47 0.39
CA LEU A 38 -0.82 2.35 0.64
C LEU A 38 -0.89 1.98 2.12
N ALA A 39 0.21 2.14 2.87
CA ALA A 39 0.22 1.97 4.32
C ALA A 39 -0.69 2.99 5.01
N GLU A 40 -0.57 4.28 4.69
CA GLU A 40 -1.43 5.32 5.29
C GLU A 40 -2.91 5.12 4.93
N LEU A 41 -3.20 4.69 3.69
CA LEU A 41 -4.58 4.35 3.30
C LEU A 41 -5.16 3.18 4.10
N ALA A 42 -4.34 2.17 4.41
CA ALA A 42 -4.76 1.05 5.23
C ALA A 42 -5.08 1.49 6.65
N ASP A 43 -4.21 2.30 7.26
CA ASP A 43 -4.41 2.86 8.60
C ASP A 43 -5.72 3.67 8.67
N ILE A 44 -5.95 4.58 7.72
CA ILE A 44 -7.18 5.39 7.64
C ILE A 44 -8.44 4.50 7.50
N TYR A 45 -8.34 3.44 6.70
CA TYR A 45 -9.45 2.50 6.54
C TYR A 45 -9.75 1.78 7.86
N GLU A 46 -8.73 1.27 8.56
CA GLU A 46 -8.90 0.60 9.86
C GLU A 46 -9.47 1.53 10.93
N GLU A 47 -9.03 2.78 10.99
CA GLU A 47 -9.59 3.80 11.89
C GLU A 47 -11.07 4.09 11.60
N ASN A 48 -11.45 4.19 10.33
CA ASN A 48 -12.84 4.43 9.92
C ASN A 48 -13.78 3.24 10.16
N GLN A 49 -13.25 2.03 10.39
CA GLN A 49 -14.04 0.84 10.70
C GLN A 49 -14.24 0.63 12.22
N ARG A 50 -13.63 1.46 13.07
CA ARG A 50 -13.83 1.43 14.53
C ARG A 50 -15.01 2.29 14.98
#